data_AF-A0A2G6N008-F1
#
_entry.id   AF-A0A2G6N008-F1
#
_cell.length_a   1.000
_cell.length_b   1.000
_cell.length_c   1.000
_cell.angle_alpha   90.00
_cell.angle_beta   90.00
_cell.angle_gamma   90.00
#
_symmetry.space_group_name_H-M   'P 1'
#
loop_
_entity.id
_entity.type
_entity.pdbx_description
1 polymer ?
#
loop_
_entity_poly.entity_id
_entity_poly.type
_entity_poly.pdbx_seq_one_letter_code
_entity_poly.pdbx_strand_id
1 'polypeptide(L)'
;MNDRETRLKKIQLFVDKMPSLSTTVSKVLEICSRPDTAPNDLNKVISLDPVLTGQVLKLINSAYYSLMNKVTSLTRAIIMLGLNTVKNLALSTAIIRSVGQTKKSKALPIKHFWAHSIGVGVMAKMLAAERDIPLGEREEYFVAGLLHDLGKIPFGDEYIDVLKTARMSQRPLNEVELELMAVDHTDVGRMIAEKWKLNEALTDAICFHHNPREAAPENQVLAATVALADFYVCLFDIGNAGNRFPDDQRLEEILEISGIDWNTVSQLSEKVEEEITKAEIFLQV
;
A
#
# COMPACT_ATOMS: atom_id res chain seq x y z
N MET A 1 23.31 -22.51 10.98
CA MET A 1 22.43 -21.35 10.67
C MET A 1 21.35 -21.88 9.77
N ASN A 2 20.07 -21.70 10.12
CA ASN A 2 18.96 -22.16 9.27
C ASN A 2 18.99 -21.40 7.93
N ASP A 3 18.58 -22.02 6.82
CA ASP A 3 18.56 -21.40 5.48
C ASP A 3 17.76 -20.09 5.50
N ARG A 4 16.61 -20.10 6.19
CA ARG A 4 15.78 -18.91 6.46
C ARG A 4 16.55 -17.76 7.14
N GLU A 5 17.32 -18.06 8.18
CA GLU A 5 18.06 -17.03 8.94
C GLU A 5 19.15 -16.38 8.06
N THR A 6 19.81 -17.19 7.23
CA THR A 6 20.80 -16.71 6.26
C THR A 6 20.15 -15.81 5.23
N ARG A 7 18.98 -16.21 4.72
CA ARG A 7 18.20 -15.42 3.75
C ARG A 7 17.77 -14.07 4.32
N LEU A 8 17.17 -14.06 5.52
CA LEU A 8 16.75 -12.82 6.17
C LEU A 8 17.92 -11.86 6.40
N LYS A 9 19.10 -12.35 6.80
CA LYS A 9 20.30 -11.51 6.93
C LYS A 9 20.70 -10.87 5.59
N LYS A 10 20.66 -11.62 4.49
CA LYS A 10 20.96 -11.08 3.15
C LYS A 10 19.94 -10.01 2.73
N ILE A 11 18.66 -10.23 3.01
CA ILE A 11 17.58 -9.28 2.71
C ILE A 11 17.71 -8.04 3.59
N GLN A 12 18.06 -8.19 4.87
CA GLN A 12 18.27 -7.05 5.78
C GLN A 12 19.33 -6.10 5.23
N LEU A 13 20.44 -6.64 4.70
CA LEU A 13 21.48 -5.82 4.06
C LEU A 13 20.98 -5.05 2.83
N PHE A 14 19.97 -5.55 2.12
CA PHE A 14 19.32 -4.82 1.03
C PHE A 14 18.37 -3.75 1.59
N VAL A 15 17.51 -4.13 2.53
CA VAL A 15 16.56 -3.23 3.19
C VAL A 15 17.30 -2.05 3.82
N ASP A 16 18.42 -2.29 4.51
CA ASP A 16 19.27 -1.25 5.10
C ASP A 16 19.83 -0.26 4.06
N LYS A 17 20.07 -0.71 2.82
CA LYS A 17 20.53 0.13 1.71
C LYS A 17 19.41 0.85 0.95
N MET A 18 18.14 0.48 1.16
CA MET A 18 17.03 1.21 0.56
C MET A 18 17.06 2.68 1.03
N PRO A 19 16.70 3.63 0.15
CA PRO A 19 16.64 5.03 0.54
C PRO A 19 15.71 5.22 1.74
N SER A 20 16.17 5.98 2.72
CA SER A 20 15.31 6.42 3.81
C SER A 20 14.23 7.36 3.26
N LEU A 21 13.08 7.40 3.94
CA LEU A 21 12.08 8.43 3.69
C LEU A 21 12.71 9.82 3.85
N SER A 22 12.21 10.80 3.11
CA SER A 22 12.74 12.17 3.19
C SER A 22 12.64 12.69 4.62
N THR A 23 13.48 13.66 4.96
CA THR A 23 13.44 14.33 6.27
C THR A 23 12.07 14.93 6.54
N THR A 24 11.42 15.51 5.52
CA THR A 24 10.05 16.01 5.57
C THR A 24 9.07 14.91 5.99
N VAL A 25 9.08 13.76 5.31
CA VAL A 25 8.13 12.66 5.55
C VAL A 25 8.37 12.03 6.91
N SER A 26 9.63 11.84 7.30
CA SER A 26 9.99 11.34 8.63
C SER A 26 9.45 12.27 9.74
N LYS A 27 9.54 13.60 9.55
CA LYS A 27 8.96 14.57 10.48
C LYS A 27 7.43 14.54 10.48
N VAL A 28 6.79 14.35 9.32
CA VAL A 28 5.33 14.21 9.23
C VAL A 28 4.87 12.99 10.03
N LEU A 29 5.56 11.85 9.90
CA LEU A 29 5.25 10.64 10.68
C LEU A 29 5.43 10.87 12.19
N GLU A 30 6.54 11.51 12.58
CA GLU A 30 6.82 11.87 13.99
C GLU A 30 5.77 12.81 14.57
N ILE A 31 5.33 13.82 13.81
CA ILE A 31 4.31 14.75 14.26
C ILE A 31 2.96 14.02 14.37
N CYS A 32 2.57 13.24 13.37
CA CYS A 32 1.27 12.55 13.37
C CYS A 32 1.17 11.42 14.40
N SER A 33 2.27 10.93 14.98
CA SER A 33 2.23 9.94 16.08
C SER A 33 1.93 10.57 17.44
N ARG A 34 1.95 11.90 17.55
CA ARG A 34 1.65 12.60 18.80
C ARG A 34 0.14 12.81 18.98
N PRO A 35 -0.40 12.58 20.19
CA PRO A 35 -1.84 12.72 20.46
C PRO A 35 -2.36 14.16 20.41
N ASP A 36 -1.47 15.16 20.51
CA ASP A 36 -1.80 16.59 20.63
C ASP A 36 -1.53 17.40 19.34
N THR A 37 -1.43 16.73 18.20
CA THR A 37 -0.99 17.38 16.95
C THR A 37 -2.02 18.33 16.36
N ALA A 38 -1.58 19.54 16.04
CA ALA A 38 -2.38 20.51 15.33
C ALA A 38 -2.04 20.54 13.83
N PRO A 39 -3.00 20.91 12.95
CA PRO A 39 -2.76 21.12 11.52
C PRO A 39 -1.59 22.08 11.21
N ASN A 40 -1.35 23.05 12.09
CA ASN A 40 -0.26 24.00 11.91
C ASN A 40 1.13 23.38 12.10
N ASP A 41 1.24 22.27 12.83
CA ASP A 41 2.53 21.59 13.01
C ASP A 41 2.94 20.83 11.75
N LEU A 42 1.98 20.20 11.06
CA LEU A 42 2.22 19.65 9.72
C LEU A 42 2.56 20.76 8.72
N ASN A 43 1.85 21.89 8.77
CA ASN A 43 2.08 23.00 7.87
C ASN A 43 3.55 23.49 7.92
N LYS A 44 4.13 23.65 9.13
CA LYS A 44 5.53 24.09 9.32
C LYS A 44 6.55 23.18 8.63
N VAL A 45 6.25 21.88 8.51
CA VAL A 45 7.14 20.90 7.87
C VAL A 45 6.86 20.83 6.39
N ILE A 46 5.59 20.64 6.00
CA ILE A 46 5.20 20.39 4.61
C ILE A 46 5.46 21.63 3.74
N SER A 47 5.30 22.85 4.27
CA SER A 47 5.56 24.08 3.53
C SER A 47 7.01 24.22 3.06
N LEU A 48 7.95 23.49 3.67
CA LEU A 48 9.36 23.46 3.27
C LEU A 48 9.62 22.49 2.09
N ASP A 49 8.63 21.68 1.72
CA ASP A 49 8.67 20.75 0.60
C ASP A 49 7.63 21.17 -0.45
N PRO A 50 8.04 21.88 -1.52
CA PRO A 50 7.13 22.36 -2.56
C PRO A 50 6.41 21.21 -3.29
N VAL A 51 7.04 20.04 -3.40
CA VAL A 51 6.45 18.88 -4.08
C VAL A 51 5.30 18.34 -3.24
N LEU A 52 5.54 18.10 -1.95
CA LEU A 52 4.50 17.62 -1.04
C LEU A 52 3.39 18.66 -0.85
N THR A 53 3.73 19.94 -0.73
CA THR A 53 2.74 21.04 -0.69
C THR A 53 1.83 21.01 -1.92
N GLY A 54 2.42 20.90 -3.11
CA GLY A 54 1.67 20.81 -4.37
C GLY A 54 0.76 19.59 -4.40
N GLN A 55 1.20 18.43 -3.91
CA GLN A 55 0.41 17.21 -3.84
C GLN A 55 -0.78 17.35 -2.88
N VAL A 56 -0.58 17.91 -1.69
CA VAL A 56 -1.65 18.16 -0.71
C VAL A 56 -2.72 19.09 -1.30
N LEU A 57 -2.29 20.18 -1.94
CA LEU A 57 -3.21 21.12 -2.60
C LEU A 57 -3.91 20.48 -3.81
N LYS A 58 -3.22 19.64 -4.59
CA LYS A 58 -3.80 18.91 -5.72
C LYS A 58 -4.87 17.91 -5.23
N LEU A 59 -4.61 17.22 -4.11
CA LEU A 59 -5.54 16.25 -3.54
C LEU A 59 -6.84 16.92 -3.08
N ILE A 60 -6.76 17.97 -2.24
CA ILE A 60 -7.98 18.64 -1.73
C ILE A 60 -8.80 19.32 -2.82
N ASN A 61 -8.14 19.75 -3.92
CA ASN A 61 -8.81 20.36 -5.07
C ASN A 61 -9.23 19.36 -6.14
N SER A 62 -9.09 18.06 -5.89
CA SER A 62 -9.57 17.02 -6.81
C SER A 62 -11.10 16.96 -6.82
N ALA A 63 -11.67 16.43 -7.90
CA ALA A 63 -13.12 16.24 -8.04
C ALA A 63 -13.71 15.42 -6.88
N TYR A 64 -12.91 14.54 -6.26
CA TYR A 64 -13.28 13.71 -5.12
C TYR A 64 -13.85 14.52 -3.94
N TYR A 65 -13.26 15.68 -3.63
CA TYR A 65 -13.72 16.53 -2.52
C TYR A 65 -14.82 17.51 -2.94
N SER A 66 -15.18 17.58 -4.22
CA SER A 66 -16.34 18.32 -4.76
C SER A 66 -16.48 19.75 -4.22
N LEU A 67 -15.36 20.48 -4.12
CA LEU A 67 -15.33 21.82 -3.53
C LEU A 67 -15.83 22.88 -4.53
N MET A 68 -16.71 23.78 -4.07
CA MET A 68 -17.16 24.93 -4.87
C MET A 68 -16.03 25.91 -5.21
N ASN A 69 -15.08 26.10 -4.28
CA ASN A 69 -13.97 27.05 -4.44
C ASN A 69 -12.65 26.34 -4.18
N LYS A 70 -11.63 26.66 -5.00
CA LYS A 70 -10.29 26.10 -4.85
C LYS A 70 -9.66 26.52 -3.51
N VAL A 71 -9.06 25.55 -2.83
CA VAL A 71 -8.27 25.75 -1.61
C VAL A 71 -6.83 26.06 -2.01
N THR A 72 -6.34 27.23 -1.62
CA THR A 72 -4.96 27.69 -1.89
C THR A 72 -4.07 27.70 -0.63
N SER A 73 -4.68 27.64 0.55
CA SER A 73 -3.96 27.61 1.84
C SER A 73 -3.65 26.18 2.26
N LEU A 74 -2.38 25.89 2.53
CA LEU A 74 -1.94 24.59 3.01
C LEU A 74 -2.56 24.24 4.38
N THR A 75 -2.58 25.17 5.33
CA THR A 75 -3.24 24.95 6.63
C THR A 75 -4.71 24.60 6.46
N ARG A 76 -5.45 25.31 5.60
CA ARG A 76 -6.85 25.01 5.30
C ARG A 76 -7.00 23.62 4.66
N ALA A 77 -6.10 23.27 3.74
CA ALA A 77 -6.09 21.95 3.12
C ALA A 77 -5.90 20.85 4.18
N ILE A 78 -4.94 21.00 5.10
CA ILE A 78 -4.69 20.03 6.17
C ILE A 78 -5.90 19.89 7.10
N ILE A 79 -6.56 21.00 7.45
CA ILE A 79 -7.79 20.97 8.27
C ILE A 79 -8.90 20.18 7.56
N MET A 80 -9.10 20.42 6.26
CA MET A 80 -10.19 19.79 5.51
C MET A 80 -9.91 18.32 5.18
N LEU A 81 -8.65 17.97 4.87
CA LEU A 81 -8.24 16.60 4.58
C LEU A 81 -8.12 15.75 5.85
N GLY A 82 -7.77 16.37 6.97
CA GLY A 82 -7.35 15.69 8.18
C GLY A 82 -5.86 15.28 8.16
N LEU A 83 -5.31 15.10 9.36
CA LEU A 83 -3.89 14.79 9.55
C LEU A 83 -3.50 13.43 8.93
N ASN A 84 -4.34 12.41 9.11
CA ASN A 84 -4.09 11.06 8.61
C ASN A 84 -4.03 11.02 7.07
N THR A 85 -4.95 11.68 6.38
CA THR A 85 -4.92 11.79 4.92
C THR A 85 -3.63 12.43 4.42
N VAL A 86 -3.19 13.51 5.04
CA VAL A 86 -1.95 14.20 4.66
C VAL A 86 -0.71 13.36 4.95
N LYS A 87 -0.68 12.68 6.11
CA LYS A 87 0.35 11.70 6.49
C LYS A 87 0.49 10.60 5.44
N ASN A 88 -0.62 9.99 5.07
CA ASN A 88 -0.70 8.86 4.14
C ASN A 88 -0.34 9.28 2.70
N LEU A 89 -0.74 10.48 2.29
CA LEU A 89 -0.28 11.07 1.04
C LEU A 89 1.23 11.30 1.02
N ALA A 90 1.80 11.85 2.09
CA ALA A 90 3.25 12.06 2.19
C ALA A 90 4.02 10.73 2.14
N LEU A 91 3.48 9.71 2.79
CA LEU A 91 4.07 8.38 2.85
C LEU A 91 4.07 7.70 1.47
N SER A 92 2.91 7.60 0.82
CA SER A 92 2.76 6.96 -0.50
C SER A 92 3.70 7.58 -1.54
N THR A 93 3.76 8.91 -1.62
CA THR A 93 4.57 9.61 -2.63
C THR A 93 6.07 9.45 -2.36
N ALA A 94 6.48 9.44 -1.09
CA ALA A 94 7.86 9.20 -0.70
C ALA A 94 8.31 7.77 -1.02
N ILE A 95 7.45 6.79 -0.78
CA ILE A 95 7.75 5.38 -1.03
C ILE A 95 7.88 5.10 -2.52
N ILE A 96 6.91 5.54 -3.33
CA ILE A 96 6.96 5.37 -4.79
C ILE A 96 8.24 5.98 -5.36
N ARG A 97 8.61 7.19 -4.90
CA ARG A 97 9.85 7.85 -5.33
C ARG A 97 11.11 7.11 -4.87
N SER A 98 11.14 6.62 -3.62
CA SER A 98 12.28 5.86 -3.06
C SER A 98 12.52 4.58 -3.85
N VAL A 99 11.47 3.80 -4.10
CA VAL A 99 11.55 2.54 -4.84
C VAL A 99 11.83 2.77 -6.33
N GLY A 100 11.28 3.82 -6.93
CA GLY A 100 11.55 4.18 -8.33
C GLY A 100 13.02 4.48 -8.63
N GLN A 101 13.84 4.75 -7.60
CA GLN A 101 15.30 4.93 -7.71
C GLN A 101 16.10 3.63 -7.61
N THR A 102 15.45 2.51 -7.26
CA THR A 102 16.12 1.21 -7.16
C THR A 102 16.47 0.65 -8.55
N LYS A 103 17.39 -0.32 -8.58
CA LYS A 103 17.78 -0.97 -9.85
C LYS A 103 16.57 -1.62 -10.50
N LYS A 104 16.42 -1.44 -11.81
CA LYS A 104 15.38 -2.09 -12.61
C LYS A 104 15.51 -3.61 -12.47
N SER A 105 14.47 -4.25 -11.93
CA SER A 105 14.29 -5.71 -11.96
C SER A 105 13.66 -6.11 -13.30
N LYS A 106 14.15 -7.21 -13.88
CA LYS A 106 13.50 -7.87 -15.01
C LYS A 106 12.34 -8.75 -14.55
N ALA A 107 12.38 -9.23 -13.30
CA ALA A 107 11.34 -10.07 -12.73
C ALA A 107 10.03 -9.28 -12.55
N LEU A 108 10.14 -8.09 -11.95
CA LEU A 108 9.02 -7.22 -11.64
C LEU A 108 9.26 -5.85 -12.29
N PRO A 109 8.76 -5.63 -13.52
CA PRO A 109 8.81 -4.32 -14.13
C PRO A 109 8.04 -3.32 -13.27
N ILE A 110 8.74 -2.28 -12.80
CA ILE A 110 8.25 -1.38 -11.76
C ILE A 110 6.91 -0.70 -12.10
N LYS A 111 6.65 -0.47 -13.38
CA LYS A 111 5.38 0.10 -13.86
C LYS A 111 4.21 -0.83 -13.58
N HIS A 112 4.33 -2.12 -13.92
CA HIS A 112 3.26 -3.10 -13.71
C HIS A 112 3.06 -3.41 -12.23
N PHE A 113 4.15 -3.44 -11.47
CA PHE A 113 4.10 -3.58 -10.02
C PHE A 113 3.29 -2.43 -9.39
N TRP A 114 3.61 -1.18 -9.73
CA TRP A 114 2.88 -0.05 -9.18
C TRP A 114 1.44 0.05 -9.66
N ALA A 115 1.16 -0.27 -10.94
CA ALA A 115 -0.22 -0.32 -11.42
C ALA A 115 -1.07 -1.30 -10.59
N HIS A 116 -0.50 -2.46 -10.25
CA HIS A 116 -1.15 -3.43 -9.37
C HIS A 116 -1.34 -2.86 -7.96
N SER A 117 -0.27 -2.38 -7.31
CA SER A 117 -0.36 -1.83 -5.95
C SER A 117 -1.31 -0.62 -5.84
N ILE A 118 -1.33 0.25 -6.86
CA ILE A 118 -2.28 1.36 -6.95
C ILE A 118 -3.70 0.83 -7.11
N GLY A 119 -3.90 -0.20 -7.95
CA GLY A 119 -5.17 -0.89 -8.08
C GLY A 119 -5.69 -1.41 -6.74
N VAL A 120 -4.83 -2.09 -5.97
CA VAL A 120 -5.20 -2.62 -4.65
C VAL A 120 -5.51 -1.49 -3.68
N GLY A 121 -4.72 -0.42 -3.67
CA GLY A 121 -4.99 0.76 -2.86
C GLY A 121 -6.33 1.43 -3.20
N VAL A 122 -6.61 1.67 -4.48
CA VAL A 122 -7.87 2.27 -4.92
C VAL A 122 -9.06 1.40 -4.53
N MET A 123 -8.97 0.10 -4.82
CA MET A 123 -10.05 -0.83 -4.50
C MET A 123 -10.28 -0.93 -2.99
N ALA A 124 -9.21 -1.04 -2.18
CA ALA A 124 -9.33 -1.05 -0.72
C ALA A 124 -9.97 0.23 -0.17
N LYS A 125 -9.63 1.40 -0.72
CA LYS A 125 -10.25 2.67 -0.35
C LYS A 125 -11.74 2.74 -0.72
N MET A 126 -12.12 2.18 -1.86
CA MET A 126 -13.51 2.14 -2.31
C MET A 126 -14.33 1.16 -1.46
N LEU A 127 -13.77 -0.01 -1.15
CA LEU A 127 -14.38 -0.99 -0.24
C LEU A 127 -14.56 -0.42 1.18
N ALA A 128 -13.60 0.36 1.67
CA ALA A 128 -13.76 1.09 2.93
C ALA A 128 -14.94 2.09 2.89
N ALA A 129 -15.21 2.70 1.73
CA ALA A 129 -16.34 3.61 1.58
C ALA A 129 -17.69 2.90 1.66
N GLU A 130 -17.80 1.69 1.12
CA GLU A 130 -19.02 0.85 1.19
C GLU A 130 -19.30 0.36 2.62
N ARG A 131 -18.30 0.38 3.50
CA ARG A 131 -18.44 0.07 4.93
C ARG A 131 -18.67 1.30 5.81
N ASP A 132 -19.04 2.43 5.20
CA ASP A 132 -19.26 3.70 5.88
C ASP A 132 -18.06 4.19 6.73
N ILE A 133 -16.84 3.75 6.41
CA ILE A 133 -15.63 4.25 7.08
C ILE A 133 -15.54 5.77 6.87
N PRO A 134 -15.22 6.57 7.90
CA PRO A 134 -15.13 8.01 7.77
C PRO A 134 -14.14 8.45 6.69
N LEU A 135 -14.47 9.53 5.96
CA LEU A 135 -13.67 10.00 4.82
C LEU A 135 -12.17 10.20 5.15
N GLY A 136 -11.86 10.71 6.35
CA GLY A 136 -10.50 10.95 6.81
C GLY A 136 -9.69 9.70 7.19
N GLU A 137 -10.34 8.53 7.25
CA GLU A 137 -9.72 7.24 7.58
C GLU A 137 -9.51 6.36 6.33
N ARG A 138 -10.29 6.59 5.27
CA ARG A 138 -10.22 5.81 4.01
C ARG A 138 -8.85 5.86 3.33
N GLU A 139 -8.08 6.92 3.52
CA GLU A 139 -6.73 7.03 2.94
C GLU A 139 -5.75 6.02 3.53
N GLU A 140 -5.99 5.52 4.75
CA GLU A 140 -5.17 4.46 5.35
C GLU A 140 -5.35 3.13 4.62
N TYR A 141 -6.57 2.82 4.16
CA TYR A 141 -6.85 1.66 3.30
C TYR A 141 -6.14 1.75 1.95
N PHE A 142 -6.10 2.96 1.36
CA PHE A 142 -5.35 3.19 0.13
C PHE A 142 -3.86 2.89 0.31
N VAL A 143 -3.25 3.43 1.35
CA VAL A 143 -1.82 3.23 1.60
C VAL A 143 -1.53 1.78 1.99
N ALA A 144 -2.38 1.13 2.77
CA ALA A 144 -2.24 -0.29 3.10
C ALA A 144 -2.20 -1.14 1.82
N GLY A 145 -3.15 -0.92 0.91
CA GLY A 145 -3.18 -1.61 -0.39
C GLY A 145 -2.00 -1.25 -1.29
N LEU A 146 -1.54 0.00 -1.28
CA LEU A 146 -0.36 0.42 -2.04
C LEU A 146 0.93 -0.27 -1.56
N LEU A 147 1.03 -0.58 -0.27
CA LEU A 147 2.26 -1.08 0.35
C LEU A 147 2.29 -2.59 0.56
N HIS A 148 1.15 -3.29 0.41
CA HIS A 148 1.00 -4.70 0.79
C HIS A 148 2.09 -5.61 0.21
N ASP A 149 2.47 -5.37 -1.05
CA ASP A 149 3.36 -6.21 -1.84
C ASP A 149 4.82 -5.71 -1.89
N LEU A 150 5.14 -4.67 -1.12
CA LEU A 150 6.43 -3.99 -1.22
C LEU A 150 7.63 -4.90 -0.91
N GLY A 151 7.42 -5.94 -0.10
CA GLY A 151 8.44 -6.93 0.23
C GLY A 151 8.94 -7.76 -0.96
N LYS A 152 8.27 -7.69 -2.12
CA LYS A 152 8.75 -8.33 -3.36
C LYS A 152 9.95 -7.61 -3.97
N ILE A 153 10.09 -6.31 -3.74
CA ILE A 153 11.12 -5.47 -4.38
C ILE A 153 12.55 -5.94 -4.05
N PRO A 154 12.90 -6.25 -2.78
CA PRO A 154 14.26 -6.70 -2.44
C PRO A 154 14.71 -8.02 -3.09
N PHE A 155 13.79 -8.87 -3.57
CA PHE A 155 14.17 -10.13 -4.22
C PHE A 155 14.85 -9.93 -5.58
N GLY A 156 14.61 -8.79 -6.25
CA GLY A 156 15.28 -8.45 -7.51
C GLY A 156 15.03 -9.50 -8.62
N ASP A 157 16.09 -9.87 -9.34
CA ASP A 157 16.00 -10.85 -10.44
C ASP A 157 15.96 -12.31 -9.96
N GLU A 158 16.27 -12.61 -8.68
CA GLU A 158 16.09 -13.96 -8.10
C GLU A 158 14.61 -14.36 -8.14
N TYR A 159 13.71 -13.38 -8.17
CA TYR A 159 12.28 -13.57 -8.21
C TYR A 159 11.77 -14.17 -9.54
N ILE A 160 12.58 -14.17 -10.60
CA ILE A 160 12.19 -14.73 -11.91
C ILE A 160 11.78 -16.20 -11.79
N ASP A 161 12.50 -16.99 -11.01
CA ASP A 161 12.24 -18.42 -10.90
C ASP A 161 11.04 -18.72 -10.00
N VAL A 162 10.77 -17.86 -9.01
CA VAL A 162 9.52 -17.87 -8.23
C VAL A 162 8.33 -17.64 -9.16
N LEU A 163 8.37 -16.57 -9.98
CA LEU A 163 7.30 -16.24 -10.92
C LEU A 163 7.05 -17.35 -11.95
N LYS A 164 8.11 -17.97 -12.49
CA LYS A 164 7.98 -19.10 -13.42
C LYS A 164 7.35 -20.30 -12.75
N THR A 165 7.83 -20.67 -11.56
CA THR A 165 7.33 -21.83 -10.82
C THR A 165 5.86 -21.66 -10.47
N ALA A 166 5.47 -20.53 -9.88
CA ALA A 166 4.08 -20.22 -9.55
C ALA A 166 3.17 -20.28 -10.79
N ARG A 167 3.65 -19.78 -11.94
CA ARG A 167 2.91 -19.88 -13.20
C ARG A 167 2.75 -21.30 -13.71
N MET A 168 3.79 -22.13 -13.61
CA MET A 168 3.76 -23.52 -14.08
C MET A 168 2.95 -24.43 -13.17
N SER A 169 3.01 -24.20 -11.85
CA SER A 169 2.28 -24.99 -10.85
C SER A 169 0.88 -24.46 -10.55
N GLN A 170 0.53 -23.25 -11.02
CA GLN A 170 -0.73 -22.56 -10.73
C GLN A 170 -1.00 -22.44 -9.21
N ARG A 171 0.03 -22.06 -8.45
CA ARG A 171 -0.03 -21.95 -6.99
C ARG A 171 0.04 -20.49 -6.53
N PRO A 172 -0.49 -20.17 -5.35
CA PRO A 172 -0.28 -18.88 -4.70
C PRO A 172 1.20 -18.54 -4.59
N LEU A 173 1.55 -17.29 -4.85
CA LEU A 173 2.94 -16.87 -4.98
C LEU A 173 3.69 -16.97 -3.65
N ASN A 174 3.04 -16.62 -2.53
CA ASN A 174 3.58 -16.71 -1.18
C ASN A 174 4.01 -18.14 -0.82
N GLU A 175 3.27 -19.16 -1.25
CA GLU A 175 3.69 -20.55 -1.03
C GLU A 175 4.96 -20.91 -1.80
N VAL A 176 5.07 -20.45 -3.04
CA VAL A 176 6.24 -20.70 -3.91
C VAL A 176 7.45 -19.93 -3.43
N GLU A 177 7.26 -18.72 -2.88
CA GLU A 177 8.31 -17.97 -2.21
C GLU A 177 8.85 -18.74 -1.00
N LEU A 178 7.98 -19.24 -0.12
CA LEU A 178 8.41 -20.06 1.03
C LEU A 178 9.17 -21.31 0.60
N GLU A 179 8.72 -21.99 -0.46
CA GLU A 179 9.38 -23.18 -0.99
C GLU A 179 10.79 -22.88 -1.55
N LEU A 180 10.93 -21.83 -2.35
CA LEU A 180 12.18 -21.56 -3.09
C LEU A 180 13.14 -20.61 -2.37
N MET A 181 12.62 -19.77 -1.47
CA MET A 181 13.37 -18.69 -0.82
C MET A 181 13.40 -18.83 0.71
N ALA A 182 12.63 -19.77 1.29
CA ALA A 182 12.48 -19.98 2.74
C ALA A 182 11.87 -18.79 3.52
N VAL A 183 11.45 -17.74 2.81
CA VAL A 183 10.78 -16.53 3.29
C VAL A 183 9.82 -16.07 2.19
N ASP A 184 8.75 -15.40 2.56
CA ASP A 184 7.82 -14.76 1.62
C ASP A 184 7.99 -13.23 1.59
N HIS A 185 7.24 -12.56 0.71
CA HIS A 185 7.25 -11.11 0.64
C HIS A 185 6.64 -10.43 1.89
N THR A 186 5.83 -11.12 2.69
CA THR A 186 5.26 -10.54 3.91
C THR A 186 6.32 -10.40 5.00
N ASP A 187 7.22 -11.38 5.12
CA ASP A 187 8.42 -11.34 5.97
C ASP A 187 9.30 -10.13 5.61
N VAL A 188 9.55 -9.92 4.31
CA VAL A 188 10.36 -8.80 3.82
C VAL A 188 9.63 -7.47 3.99
N GLY A 189 8.32 -7.46 3.77
CA GLY A 189 7.45 -6.31 3.97
C GLY A 189 7.51 -5.80 5.41
N ARG A 190 7.53 -6.70 6.40
CA ARG A 190 7.74 -6.36 7.82
C ARG A 190 9.05 -5.62 8.04
N MET A 191 10.16 -6.13 7.49
CA MET A 191 11.47 -5.49 7.63
C MET A 191 11.49 -4.07 7.05
N ILE A 192 10.79 -3.86 5.93
CA ILE A 192 10.64 -2.53 5.31
C ILE A 192 9.76 -1.62 6.18
N ALA A 193 8.64 -2.15 6.70
CA ALA A 193 7.73 -1.41 7.58
C ALA A 193 8.45 -0.93 8.85
N GLU A 194 9.26 -1.78 9.46
CA GLU A 194 10.10 -1.46 10.62
C GLU A 194 11.14 -0.39 10.29
N LYS A 195 11.87 -0.54 9.16
CA LYS A 195 12.85 0.45 8.71
C LYS A 195 12.22 1.83 8.53
N TRP A 196 11.02 1.88 7.96
CA TRP A 196 10.31 3.14 7.71
C TRP A 196 9.42 3.59 8.87
N LYS A 197 9.41 2.84 9.99
CA LYS A 197 8.63 3.13 11.19
C LYS A 197 7.15 3.35 10.87
N LEU A 198 6.59 2.47 10.05
CA LEU A 198 5.15 2.48 9.75
C LEU A 198 4.37 2.17 11.03
N ASN A 199 3.10 2.61 11.08
CA ASN A 199 2.23 2.27 12.20
C ASN A 199 1.83 0.79 12.16
N GLU A 200 1.27 0.29 13.26
CA GLU A 200 0.87 -1.11 13.41
C GLU A 200 -0.21 -1.49 12.39
N ALA A 201 -1.19 -0.63 12.13
CA ALA A 201 -2.24 -0.88 11.14
C ALA A 201 -1.69 -1.17 9.73
N LEU A 202 -0.78 -0.34 9.23
CA LEU A 202 -0.13 -0.57 7.92
C LEU A 202 0.79 -1.79 7.96
N THR A 203 1.49 -2.01 9.07
CA THR A 203 2.39 -3.16 9.23
C THR A 203 1.60 -4.46 9.22
N ASP A 204 0.47 -4.52 9.91
CA ASP A 204 -0.41 -5.69 9.95
C ASP A 204 -1.02 -5.97 8.58
N ALA A 205 -1.46 -4.95 7.85
CA ALA A 205 -1.96 -5.15 6.49
C ALA A 205 -0.89 -5.73 5.55
N ILE A 206 0.37 -5.27 5.67
CA ILE A 206 1.50 -5.83 4.90
C ILE A 206 1.79 -7.28 5.31
N CYS A 207 1.79 -7.58 6.61
CA CYS A 207 2.17 -8.90 7.11
C CYS A 207 1.07 -9.95 6.92
N PHE A 208 -0.18 -9.54 6.98
CA PHE A 208 -1.31 -10.45 7.19
C PHE A 208 -2.40 -10.32 6.12
N HIS A 209 -2.20 -9.64 4.99
CA HIS A 209 -3.17 -9.71 3.88
C HIS A 209 -3.33 -11.15 3.34
N HIS A 210 -2.24 -11.94 3.38
CA HIS A 210 -2.21 -13.42 3.42
C HIS A 210 -3.27 -14.07 4.30
N ASN A 211 -3.30 -13.64 5.55
CA ASN A 211 -4.03 -14.28 6.64
C ASN A 211 -4.61 -13.23 7.61
N PRO A 212 -5.71 -12.53 7.25
CA PRO A 212 -6.16 -11.36 8.00
C PRO A 212 -6.49 -11.63 9.46
N ARG A 213 -6.80 -12.89 9.80
CA ARG A 213 -7.14 -13.32 11.17
C ARG A 213 -5.95 -13.35 12.12
N GLU A 214 -4.73 -13.36 11.61
CA GLU A 214 -3.50 -13.27 12.41
C GLU A 214 -3.12 -11.82 12.77
N ALA A 215 -3.73 -10.82 12.12
CA ALA A 215 -3.56 -9.42 12.49
C ALA A 215 -4.18 -9.13 13.87
N ALA A 216 -3.73 -8.03 14.50
CA ALA A 216 -4.36 -7.54 15.73
C ALA A 216 -5.88 -7.34 15.51
N PRO A 217 -6.75 -7.67 16.48
CA PRO A 217 -8.20 -7.61 16.31
C PRO A 217 -8.74 -6.31 15.68
N GLU A 218 -8.17 -5.17 16.06
CA GLU A 218 -8.49 -3.84 15.53
C GLU A 218 -8.07 -3.63 14.07
N ASN A 219 -7.09 -4.38 13.57
CA ASN A 219 -6.51 -4.26 12.22
C ASN A 219 -6.99 -5.35 11.26
N GLN A 220 -7.66 -6.41 11.73
CA GLN A 220 -8.12 -7.53 10.89
C GLN A 220 -8.99 -7.07 9.73
N VAL A 221 -9.86 -6.10 9.98
CA VAL A 221 -10.75 -5.50 8.98
C VAL A 221 -9.96 -4.79 7.89
N LEU A 222 -8.92 -4.04 8.25
CA LEU A 222 -8.06 -3.36 7.28
C LEU A 222 -7.30 -4.40 6.44
N ALA A 223 -6.69 -5.39 7.08
CA ALA A 223 -5.97 -6.47 6.41
C ALA A 223 -6.88 -7.27 5.46
N ALA A 224 -8.10 -7.61 5.89
CA ALA A 224 -9.07 -8.33 5.07
C ALA A 224 -9.58 -7.48 3.90
N THR A 225 -9.78 -6.18 4.11
CA THR A 225 -10.18 -5.27 3.02
C THR A 225 -9.07 -5.17 1.97
N VAL A 226 -7.79 -5.15 2.39
CA VAL A 226 -6.65 -5.20 1.46
C VAL A 226 -6.56 -6.54 0.74
N ALA A 227 -6.77 -7.66 1.45
CA ALA A 227 -6.79 -8.99 0.84
C ALA A 227 -7.89 -9.13 -0.22
N LEU A 228 -9.09 -8.62 0.08
CA LEU A 228 -10.22 -8.62 -0.87
C LEU A 228 -9.94 -7.74 -2.10
N ALA A 229 -9.31 -6.58 -1.88
CA ALA A 229 -8.88 -5.70 -2.95
C ALA A 229 -7.80 -6.34 -3.84
N ASP A 230 -6.82 -7.04 -3.25
CA ASP A 230 -5.79 -7.78 -3.99
C ASP A 230 -6.43 -8.89 -4.83
N PHE A 231 -7.31 -9.69 -4.23
CA PHE A 231 -8.05 -10.73 -4.94
C PHE A 231 -8.79 -10.19 -6.17
N TYR A 232 -9.50 -9.05 -6.02
CA TYR A 232 -10.17 -8.37 -7.13
C TYR A 232 -9.18 -7.95 -8.23
N VAL A 233 -8.12 -7.23 -7.87
CA VAL A 233 -7.14 -6.70 -8.82
C VAL A 233 -6.42 -7.82 -9.59
N CYS A 234 -6.12 -8.93 -8.92
CA CYS A 234 -5.60 -10.15 -9.55
C CYS A 234 -6.60 -10.78 -10.52
N LEU A 235 -7.87 -10.90 -10.13
CA LEU A 235 -8.92 -11.49 -10.95
C LEU A 235 -9.15 -10.71 -12.27
N PHE A 236 -9.07 -9.39 -12.21
CA PHE A 236 -9.28 -8.50 -13.36
C PHE A 236 -7.99 -8.14 -14.11
N ASP A 237 -6.85 -8.78 -13.78
CA ASP A 237 -5.53 -8.59 -14.44
C ASP A 237 -5.09 -7.11 -14.48
N ILE A 238 -5.38 -6.36 -13.40
CA ILE A 238 -5.03 -4.95 -13.29
C ILE A 238 -3.58 -4.83 -12.78
N GLY A 239 -2.69 -4.42 -13.67
CA GLY A 239 -1.25 -4.41 -13.37
C GLY A 239 -0.70 -5.84 -13.20
N ASN A 240 0.50 -5.97 -12.64
CA ASN A 240 1.06 -7.29 -12.35
C ASN A 240 2.17 -7.22 -11.30
N ALA A 241 1.96 -7.88 -10.16
CA ALA A 241 2.96 -8.12 -9.11
C ALA A 241 3.30 -9.61 -8.90
N GLY A 242 2.99 -10.46 -9.88
CA GLY A 242 3.28 -11.89 -9.90
C GLY A 242 2.16 -12.79 -9.37
N ASN A 243 1.19 -12.25 -8.63
CA ASN A 243 0.09 -12.99 -8.01
C ASN A 243 -1.03 -13.31 -9.01
N ARG A 244 -0.78 -14.17 -10.01
CA ARG A 244 -1.82 -14.50 -11.00
C ARG A 244 -2.88 -15.50 -10.49
N PHE A 245 -2.54 -16.24 -9.44
CA PHE A 245 -3.38 -17.29 -8.88
C PHE A 245 -3.59 -16.99 -7.39
N PRO A 246 -4.51 -16.06 -7.06
CA PRO A 246 -4.83 -15.77 -5.67
C PRO A 246 -5.46 -17.01 -5.02
N ASP A 247 -5.27 -17.16 -3.71
CA ASP A 247 -5.82 -18.28 -2.93
C ASP A 247 -7.34 -18.11 -2.75
N ASP A 248 -8.11 -18.83 -3.58
CA ASP A 248 -9.57 -18.79 -3.58
C ASP A 248 -10.19 -19.49 -2.37
N GLN A 249 -9.45 -20.39 -1.71
CA GLN A 249 -9.92 -21.12 -0.53
C GLN A 249 -10.18 -20.19 0.65
N ARG A 250 -9.55 -19.02 0.65
CA ARG A 250 -9.65 -18.02 1.71
C ARG A 250 -10.68 -16.94 1.45
N LEU A 251 -11.30 -16.92 0.28
CA LEU A 251 -12.20 -15.84 -0.10
C LEU A 251 -13.40 -15.73 0.86
N GLU A 252 -13.97 -16.86 1.31
CA GLU A 252 -15.09 -16.85 2.26
C GLU A 252 -14.70 -16.20 3.60
N GLU A 253 -13.52 -16.55 4.14
CA GLU A 253 -12.99 -15.95 5.36
C GLU A 253 -12.72 -14.45 5.19
N ILE A 254 -12.15 -14.05 4.04
CA ILE A 254 -11.86 -12.65 3.74
C ILE A 254 -13.16 -11.83 3.66
N LEU A 255 -14.20 -12.36 3.00
CA LEU A 255 -15.51 -11.72 2.91
C LEU A 255 -16.16 -11.60 4.31
N GLU A 256 -16.04 -12.64 5.15
CA GLU A 256 -16.54 -12.62 6.53
C GLU A 256 -15.87 -11.53 7.38
N ILE A 257 -14.53 -11.49 7.40
CA ILE A 257 -13.76 -10.54 8.23
C ILE A 257 -13.93 -9.11 7.72
N SER A 258 -13.90 -8.91 6.40
CA SER A 258 -14.13 -7.58 5.82
C SER A 258 -15.57 -7.13 6.02
N GLY A 259 -16.54 -8.05 6.13
CA GLY A 259 -17.96 -7.71 6.20
C GLY A 259 -18.48 -7.10 4.89
N ILE A 260 -17.86 -7.45 3.76
CA ILE A 260 -18.25 -7.02 2.42
C ILE A 260 -18.65 -8.26 1.62
N ASP A 261 -19.78 -8.18 0.92
CA ASP A 261 -20.19 -9.27 0.03
C ASP A 261 -19.62 -9.09 -1.39
N TRP A 262 -19.58 -10.20 -2.14
CA TRP A 262 -19.04 -10.18 -3.50
C TRP A 262 -19.89 -9.34 -4.48
N ASN A 263 -21.18 -9.15 -4.21
CA ASN A 263 -22.02 -8.32 -5.06
C ASN A 263 -21.59 -6.86 -4.97
N THR A 264 -21.32 -6.34 -3.77
CA THR A 264 -20.74 -5.01 -3.54
C THR A 264 -19.42 -4.86 -4.28
N VAL A 265 -18.51 -5.85 -4.18
CA VAL A 265 -17.24 -5.87 -4.91
C VAL A 265 -17.47 -5.74 -6.42
N SER A 266 -18.37 -6.55 -6.98
CA SER A 266 -18.64 -6.59 -8.42
C SER A 266 -19.26 -5.29 -8.97
N GLN A 267 -20.04 -4.57 -8.17
CA GLN A 267 -20.69 -3.32 -8.54
C GLN A 267 -19.71 -2.14 -8.66
N LEU A 268 -18.51 -2.27 -8.08
CA LEU A 268 -17.50 -1.22 -8.12
C LEU A 268 -16.67 -1.22 -9.41
N SER A 269 -16.81 -2.21 -10.29
CA SER A 269 -15.87 -2.49 -11.38
C SER A 269 -15.60 -1.30 -12.31
N GLU A 270 -16.64 -0.69 -12.88
CA GLU A 270 -16.50 0.47 -13.78
C GLU A 270 -15.85 1.66 -13.07
N LYS A 271 -16.23 1.90 -11.81
CA LYS A 271 -15.73 3.03 -11.02
C LYS A 271 -14.27 2.83 -10.60
N VAL A 272 -13.85 1.58 -10.35
CA VAL A 272 -12.47 1.26 -9.96
C VAL A 272 -11.50 1.62 -11.07
N GLU A 273 -11.77 1.26 -12.33
CA GLU A 273 -10.86 1.56 -13.45
C GLU A 273 -10.64 3.07 -13.63
N GLU A 274 -11.70 3.86 -13.50
CA GLU A 274 -11.60 5.32 -13.56
C GLU A 274 -10.74 5.88 -12.41
N GLU A 275 -10.95 5.40 -11.19
CA GLU A 275 -10.22 5.86 -10.01
C GLU A 275 -8.75 5.43 -10.03
N ILE A 276 -8.44 4.24 -10.57
CA ILE A 276 -7.07 3.78 -10.80
C ILE A 276 -6.36 4.72 -11.77
N THR A 277 -6.99 5.03 -12.90
CA THR A 277 -6.41 5.95 -13.89
C THR A 277 -6.13 7.32 -13.27
N LYS A 278 -7.05 7.84 -12.45
CA LYS A 278 -6.86 9.11 -11.71
C LYS A 278 -5.69 9.02 -10.73
N ALA A 279 -5.55 7.91 -10.01
CA ALA A 279 -4.48 7.69 -9.05
C ALA A 279 -3.10 7.57 -9.71
N GLU A 280 -2.98 6.83 -10.82
CA GLU A 280 -1.74 6.72 -11.60
C GLU A 280 -1.27 8.10 -12.10
N ILE A 281 -2.17 8.89 -12.68
CA ILE A 281 -1.88 10.26 -13.12
C ILE A 281 -1.48 11.14 -11.93
N PHE A 282 -2.13 10.96 -10.77
CA PHE A 282 -1.85 11.73 -9.58
C PHE A 282 -0.45 11.44 -9.02
N LEU A 283 -0.10 10.15 -8.94
CA LEU A 283 1.17 9.63 -8.41
C LEU A 283 2.32 9.63 -9.42
N GLN A 284 2.04 9.93 -10.69
CA GLN A 284 3.02 10.02 -11.78
C GLN A 284 3.70 8.67 -12.08
N VAL A 285 2.91 7.59 -12.13
CA VAL A 285 3.40 6.22 -12.38
C VAL A 285 2.85 5.66 -13.69
#